data_AF-A0A932DGM2-F1
#
_entry.id   AF-A0A932DGM2-F1
#
_cell.length_a   1.000
_cell.length_b   1.000
_cell.length_c   1.000
_cell.angle_alpha   90.00
_cell.angle_beta   90.00
_cell.angle_gamma   90.00
#
_symmetry.space_group_name_H-M   'P 1'
#
loop_
_entity.id
_entity.type
_entity.pdbx_description
1 polymer ?
#
loop_
_entity_poly.entity_id
_entity_poly.type
_entity_poly.pdbx_seq_one_letter_code
_entity_poly.pdbx_strand_id
1 'polypeptide(L)' 'ISHRSGETEDTTIADLAVATAAGQIKTGAPSRSERVAKYNQLLRIEEELGDRAIFPGASAFKR' A
#
# COMPACT_ATOMS: atom_id res chain seq x y z
N ILE A 1 0.25 3.85 7.72
CA ILE A 1 -0.27 4.87 6.76
C ILE A 1 -1.72 4.54 6.41
N SER A 2 -2.61 5.54 6.22
CA SER A 2 -4.06 5.29 6.06
C SER A 2 -4.73 6.28 5.11
N HIS A 3 -5.72 5.79 4.37
CA HIS A 3 -6.67 6.60 3.60
C HIS A 3 -7.66 7.37 4.49
N ARG A 4 -8.47 8.24 3.87
CA ARG A 4 -9.62 8.95 4.48
C ARG A 4 -10.95 8.56 3.81
N SER A 5 -12.06 9.13 4.28
CA SER A 5 -13.40 8.81 3.77
C SER A 5 -13.68 9.40 2.37
N GLY A 6 -13.13 10.58 2.08
CA GLY A 6 -13.15 11.23 0.77
C GLY A 6 -11.78 11.10 0.10
N GLU A 7 -11.60 10.02 -0.66
CA GLU A 7 -10.36 9.73 -1.38
C GLU A 7 -10.49 10.07 -2.87
N THR A 8 -9.34 10.28 -3.51
CA THR A 8 -9.20 10.45 -4.95
C THR A 8 -8.48 9.25 -5.55
N GLU A 9 -8.20 9.24 -6.85
CA GLU A 9 -7.36 8.21 -7.48
C GLU A 9 -5.86 8.37 -7.19
N ASP A 10 -5.45 9.41 -6.46
CA ASP A 10 -4.05 9.60 -6.04
C ASP A 10 -3.53 8.37 -5.29
N THR A 11 -2.31 7.94 -5.57
CA THR A 11 -1.75 6.71 -4.99
C THR A 11 -0.57 6.96 -4.06
N THR A 12 -0.26 8.23 -3.75
CA THR A 12 0.93 8.65 -2.99
C THR A 12 1.11 7.89 -1.67
N ILE A 13 0.01 7.52 -1.00
CA ILE A 13 0.09 6.78 0.27
C ILE A 13 0.61 5.33 0.11
N ALA A 14 0.50 4.72 -1.08
CA ALA A 14 1.08 3.42 -1.38
C ALA A 14 2.61 3.54 -1.46
N ASP A 15 3.12 4.47 -2.26
CA ASP A 15 4.56 4.75 -2.40
C ASP A 15 5.17 5.16 -1.06
N LEU A 16 4.49 6.03 -0.30
CA LEU A 16 4.93 6.44 1.04
C LEU A 16 5.07 5.24 2.00
N ALA A 17 4.17 4.24 1.91
CA ALA A 17 4.21 3.07 2.77
C ALA A 17 5.40 2.17 2.48
N VAL A 18 5.76 2.02 1.20
CA VAL A 18 6.94 1.25 0.80
C VAL A 18 8.22 2.02 1.10
N ALA A 19 8.29 3.31 0.75
CA ALA A 19 9.48 4.15 0.93
C ALA A 19 9.91 4.29 2.40
N THR A 20 8.95 4.31 3.32
CA THR A 20 9.22 4.38 4.77
C THR A 20 9.34 3.02 5.44
N ALA A 21 9.22 1.92 4.69
CA ALA A 21 9.15 0.56 5.21
C ALA A 21 8.13 0.42 6.36
N ALA A 22 6.97 1.07 6.23
CA ALA A 22 5.98 1.17 7.30
C ALA A 22 5.40 -0.20 7.71
N GLY A 23 5.50 -1.20 6.84
CA GLY A 23 5.02 -2.57 7.07
C GLY A 23 3.50 -2.74 7.06
N GLN A 24 2.73 -1.65 7.21
CA GLN A 24 1.27 -1.67 7.24
C GLN A 24 0.67 -0.44 6.54
N ILE A 25 -0.36 -0.70 5.74
CA ILE A 25 -1.20 0.32 5.10
C ILE A 25 -2.69 -0.02 5.25
N LYS A 26 -3.51 0.99 5.51
CA LYS A 26 -4.97 0.87 5.58
C LYS A 26 -5.61 1.73 4.48
N THR A 27 -5.93 1.11 3.35
CA THR A 27 -6.48 1.83 2.18
C THR A 27 -7.92 1.41 1.79
N GLY A 28 -8.64 0.79 2.73
CA GLY A 28 -10.05 0.45 2.58
C GLY A 28 -10.33 -0.93 1.97
N ALA A 29 -11.61 -1.28 1.85
CA ALA A 29 -12.01 -2.51 1.17
C ALA A 29 -11.60 -2.48 -0.32
N PRO A 30 -11.38 -3.65 -0.96
CA PRO A 30 -11.09 -3.77 -2.39
C PRO A 30 -12.37 -3.54 -3.21
N SER A 31 -12.96 -2.37 -3.05
CA SER A 31 -14.14 -1.89 -3.76
C SER A 31 -14.06 -0.37 -3.86
N ARG A 32 -14.67 0.19 -4.91
CA ARG A 32 -14.54 1.59 -5.35
C ARG A 32 -13.14 1.93 -5.90
N SER A 33 -13.13 2.59 -7.05
CA SER A 33 -11.93 2.81 -7.85
C SER A 33 -10.84 3.56 -7.10
N GLU A 34 -11.20 4.56 -6.28
CA GLU A 34 -10.26 5.37 -5.51
C GLU A 34 -9.44 4.56 -4.49
N ARG A 35 -9.97 3.42 -4.02
CA ARG A 35 -9.29 2.51 -3.09
C ARG A 35 -8.49 1.45 -3.84
N VAL A 36 -9.09 0.89 -4.88
CA VAL A 36 -8.46 -0.12 -5.74
C VAL A 36 -7.21 0.46 -6.41
N ALA A 37 -7.20 1.76 -6.76
CA ALA A 37 -6.03 2.43 -7.31
C ALA A 37 -4.77 2.26 -6.44
N LYS A 38 -4.88 2.35 -5.11
CA LYS A 38 -3.74 2.16 -4.19
C LYS A 38 -3.26 0.71 -4.14
N TYR A 39 -4.18 -0.25 -4.16
CA TYR A 39 -3.80 -1.67 -4.24
C TYR A 39 -3.09 -1.99 -5.56
N ASN A 40 -3.60 -1.48 -6.67
CA ASN A 40 -2.96 -1.62 -7.98
C ASN A 40 -1.57 -0.97 -8.01
N GLN A 41 -1.38 0.15 -7.32
CA GLN A 41 -0.07 0.75 -7.19
C GLN A 41 0.89 -0.11 -6.37
N LEU A 42 0.43 -0.72 -5.26
CA LEU A 42 1.25 -1.68 -4.51
C LEU A 42 1.69 -2.88 -5.36
N LEU A 43 0.80 -3.39 -6.22
CA LEU A 43 1.15 -4.46 -7.16
C LEU A 43 2.22 -4.03 -8.18
N ARG A 44 2.12 -2.80 -8.71
CA ARG A 44 3.15 -2.25 -9.61
C ARG A 44 4.49 -2.04 -8.90
N ILE A 45 4.48 -1.55 -7.66
CA ILE A 45 5.71 -1.38 -6.87
C ILE A 45 6.35 -2.74 -6.57
N GLU A 46 5.54 -3.75 -6.22
CA GLU A 46 6.03 -5.12 -6.02
C GLU A 46 6.65 -5.68 -7.30
N GLU A 47 6.00 -5.51 -8.45
CA GLU A 47 6.52 -5.91 -9.77
C GLU A 47 7.84 -5.20 -10.10
N GLU A 48 7.95 -3.89 -9.86
CA GLU A 48 9.17 -3.09 -10.10
C GLU A 48 10.34 -3.51 -9.19
N LEU A 49 10.06 -3.85 -7.93
CA LEU A 49 11.08 -4.30 -6.99
C LEU A 49 11.59 -5.71 -7.31
N GLY A 50 10.74 -6.56 -7.91
CA GLY A 50 11.05 -7.95 -8.23
C GLY A 50 11.53 -8.72 -7.01
N ASP A 51 12.65 -9.43 -7.14
CA ASP A 51 13.24 -10.24 -6.06
C ASP A 51 13.66 -9.45 -4.82
N ARG A 52 13.67 -8.11 -4.88
CA ARG A 52 13.98 -7.24 -3.75
C ARG A 52 12.74 -6.90 -2.91
N ALA A 53 11.53 -7.25 -3.37
CA ALA A 53 10.30 -6.99 -2.65
C ALA A 53 10.22 -7.84 -1.37
N ILE A 54 9.79 -7.25 -0.26
CA ILE A 54 9.60 -7.96 1.02
C ILE A 54 8.19 -7.70 1.52
N PHE A 55 7.40 -8.76 1.64
CA PHE A 55 6.12 -8.74 2.35
C PHE A 55 6.31 -9.30 3.78
N PRO A 56 6.34 -8.44 4.82
CA PRO A 56 6.66 -8.88 6.18
C PRO A 56 5.55 -9.73 6.85
N GLY A 57 4.33 -9.78 6.30
CA GLY A 57 3.22 -10.54 6.87
C GLY A 57 3.01 -10.25 8.36
N ALA A 58 2.93 -11.30 9.17
CA ALA A 58 2.78 -11.18 10.63
C ALA A 58 3.96 -10.47 11.32
N SER A 59 5.16 -10.52 10.74
CA SER A 59 6.33 -9.83 11.28
C SER A 59 6.24 -8.30 11.19
N ALA A 60 5.23 -7.76 10.51
CA ALA A 60 4.93 -6.32 10.49
C ALA A 60 4.42 -5.79 11.84
N PHE A 61 3.92 -6.67 12.73
CA PHE A 61 3.39 -6.32 14.04
C PHE A 61 4.48 -6.39 15.12
N LYS A 62 5.56 -5.63 14.94
CA LYS A 62 6.59 -5.48 15.98
C LYS A 62 6.00 -4.69 17.15
N ARG A 63 6.18 -5.21 18.37
CA ARG A 63 5.81 -4.52 19.62
C ARG A 63 6.77 -3.39 19.92
#